data_AF-A0A6A6NP45-F1
#
_entry.id   AF-A0A6A6NP45-F1
#
_cell.length_a   1.000
_cell.length_b   1.000
_cell.length_c   1.000
_cell.angle_alpha   90.00
_cell.angle_beta   90.00
_cell.angle_gamma   90.00
#
_symmetry.space_group_name_H-M   'P 1'
#
loop_
_entity.id
_entity.type
_entity.pdbx_description
1 polymer ?
#
loop_
_entity_poly.entity_id
_entity_poly.type
_entity_poly.pdbx_seq_one_letter_code
_entity_poly.pdbx_strand_id
1 'polypeptide(L)'
;WPIQAAQASAYILENGIFQGDIGSYNFLLGKDNVKLCDFGGSSIDGSTPPYACGVGFQPPIHDTNTLTVKDDLFALGSTVYEI
;
A
#
# COMPACT_ATOMS: atom_id res chain seq x y z
N TRP A 1 8.21 9.84 9.51
CA TRP A 1 7.84 8.61 8.79
C TRP A 1 6.64 8.77 7.86
N PRO A 2 5.51 9.43 8.24
CA PRO A 2 4.33 9.56 7.36
C PRO A 2 4.63 10.16 5.98
N ILE A 3 5.46 11.20 5.93
CA ILE A 3 5.86 11.83 4.66
C ILE A 3 6.60 10.86 3.73
N GLN A 4 7.55 10.09 4.25
CA GLN A 4 8.32 9.14 3.43
C GLN A 4 7.46 7.94 3.01
N ALA A 5 6.53 7.49 3.86
CA ALA A 5 5.55 6.46 3.50
C ALA A 5 4.65 6.93 2.34
N ALA A 6 4.15 8.16 2.40
CA ALA A 6 3.37 8.76 1.32
C ALA A 6 4.19 8.94 0.03
N GLN A 7 5.46 9.36 0.12
CA GLN A 7 6.35 9.48 -1.03
C GLN A 7 6.62 8.14 -1.72
N ALA A 8 6.86 7.07 -0.94
CA ALA A 8 7.05 5.73 -1.49
C ALA A 8 5.79 5.21 -2.20
N SER A 9 4.62 5.44 -1.59
CA SER A 9 3.32 5.06 -2.16
C SER A 9 3.00 5.84 -3.44
N ALA A 10 3.27 7.15 -3.47
CA ALA A 10 3.10 7.97 -4.66
C ALA A 10 4.03 7.51 -5.80
N TYR A 11 5.29 7.20 -5.49
CA TYR A 11 6.26 6.75 -6.49
C TYR A 11 5.81 5.47 -7.21
N ILE A 12 5.35 4.45 -6.48
CA ILE A 12 4.90 3.20 -7.12
C ILE A 12 3.62 3.42 -7.95
N LEU A 13 2.71 4.26 -7.47
CA LEU A 13 1.47 4.58 -8.15
C LEU A 13 1.74 5.30 -9.48
N GLU A 14 2.67 6.26 -9.50
CA GLU A 14 3.12 6.95 -10.71
C GLU A 14 3.77 6.00 -11.73
N ASN A 15 4.26 4.84 -11.28
CA ASN A 15 4.82 3.78 -12.12
C ASN A 15 3.81 2.67 -12.45
N GLY A 16 2.51 2.88 -12.18
CA GLY A 16 1.45 1.92 -12.53
C GLY A 16 1.41 0.68 -11.64
N ILE A 17 1.96 0.76 -10.43
CA ILE A 17 1.98 -0.33 -9.44
C ILE A 17 1.03 0.03 -8.29
N PHE A 18 0.13 -0.89 -7.96
CA PHE A 18 -0.64 -0.89 -6.72
C PHE A 18 0.00 -1.87 -5.75
N GLN A 19 0.32 -1.46 -4.52
CA GLN A 19 0.99 -2.36 -3.58
C GLN A 19 0.01 -3.35 -2.93
N GLY A 20 -1.22 -2.93 -2.63
CA GLY A 20 -2.32 -3.84 -2.27
C GLY A 20 -2.28 -4.44 -0.87
N ASP A 21 -1.28 -4.11 -0.07
CA ASP A 21 -1.06 -4.53 1.32
C ASP A 21 -0.33 -3.44 2.13
N ILE A 22 -0.76 -2.18 1.98
CA ILE A 22 -0.11 -1.05 2.65
C ILE A 22 -0.49 -1.08 4.13
N GLY A 23 0.51 -1.23 5.00
CA GLY A 23 0.38 -1.20 6.44
C GLY A 23 1.71 -0.80 7.08
N SER A 24 1.70 -0.35 8.34
CA SER A 24 2.95 0.04 9.04
C SER A 24 3.98 -1.11 9.06
N TYR A 25 3.50 -2.36 9.09
CA TYR A 25 4.31 -3.58 9.05
C TYR A 25 5.10 -3.79 7.75
N ASN A 26 4.67 -3.17 6.64
CA ASN A 26 5.36 -3.21 5.35
C ASN A 26 6.24 -1.98 5.09
N PHE A 27 6.44 -1.14 6.11
CA PHE A 27 7.39 -0.03 6.08
C PHE A 27 8.60 -0.32 6.97
N LEU A 28 9.73 -0.63 6.33
CA LEU A 28 10.99 -0.91 7.01
C LEU A 28 11.69 0.39 7.43
N LEU A 29 12.22 0.39 8.65
CA LEU A 29 13.05 1.48 9.15
C LEU A 29 14.52 1.24 8.80
N GLY A 30 15.08 2.11 7.97
CA GLY A 30 16.52 2.28 7.81
C GLY A 30 17.08 3.28 8.84
N LYS A 31 18.37 3.59 8.71
CA LYS A 31 19.05 4.55 9.61
C LYS A 31 18.37 5.93 9.64
N ASP A 32 18.02 6.45 8.45
CA ASP A 32 17.47 7.80 8.27
C ASP A 32 16.26 7.82 7.29
N ASN A 33 15.73 6.64 6.93
CA ASN A 33 14.66 6.54 5.94
C ASN A 33 13.67 5.41 6.23
N VAL A 34 12.51 5.52 5.62
CA VAL A 34 11.49 4.48 5.53
C VAL A 34 11.51 3.88 4.14
N LYS A 35 11.37 2.55 4.03
CA LYS A 35 11.29 1.83 2.76
C LYS A 35 10.03 0.96 2.73
N LEU A 36 9.24 1.11 1.67
CA LEU A 36 8.13 0.19 1.40
C LEU A 36 8.70 -1.16 0.94
N CYS A 37 8.19 -2.24 1.51
CA CYS A 37 8.56 -3.61 1.17
C CYS A 37 7.34 -4.49 0.90
N ASP A 38 7.60 -5.76 0.65
CA ASP A 38 6.61 -6.82 0.39
C ASP A 38 5.62 -6.48 -0.73
N PHE A 39 6.03 -6.76 -1.96
CA PHE A 39 5.19 -6.62 -3.15
C PHE A 39 4.45 -7.92 -3.49
N GLY A 40 4.39 -8.87 -2.56
CA GLY A 40 3.75 -10.17 -2.78
C GLY A 40 2.28 -10.08 -3.15
N GLY A 41 1.56 -9.05 -2.67
CA GLY A 41 0.15 -8.74 -2.98
C GLY A 41 -0.05 -7.69 -4.10
N SER A 42 1.03 -7.20 -4.70
CA SER A 42 0.94 -6.05 -5.62
C SER A 42 0.32 -6.42 -6.97
N SER A 43 -0.24 -5.39 -7.62
CA SER A 43 -0.72 -5.43 -9.00
C SER A 43 0.10 -4.47 -9.85
N ILE A 44 0.62 -4.97 -10.96
CA ILE A 44 1.25 -4.19 -12.03
C ILE A 44 0.41 -4.29 -13.30
N ASP A 45 0.23 -3.18 -14.02
CA ASP A 45 -0.49 -3.12 -15.30
C ASP A 45 -1.91 -3.72 -15.26
N GLY A 46 -2.60 -3.64 -14.11
CA GLY A 46 -3.95 -4.17 -13.93
C GLY A 46 -4.03 -5.70 -13.76
N SER A 47 -2.89 -6.35 -13.45
CA SER A 47 -2.89 -7.77 -13.06
C SER A 47 -3.75 -8.01 -11.81
N THR A 48 -4.38 -9.18 -11.74
CA THR A 48 -5.14 -9.57 -10.55
C THR A 48 -4.18 -9.74 -9.36
N PRO A 49 -4.40 -9.06 -8.23
CA PRO A 49 -3.59 -9.25 -7.04
C PRO A 49 -3.75 -10.68 -6.51
N PRO A 50 -2.67 -11.33 -6.06
CA PRO A 50 -2.77 -12.69 -5.56
C PRO A 50 -3.42 -12.76 -4.17
N TYR A 51 -3.38 -11.68 -3.40
CA TYR A 51 -3.95 -11.55 -2.05
C TYR A 51 -4.43 -10.11 -1.80
N ALA A 52 -5.34 -9.93 -0.84
CA ALA A 52 -5.83 -8.62 -0.41
C ALA A 52 -5.18 -8.19 0.92
N CYS A 53 -5.13 -6.87 1.20
CA CYS A 53 -4.58 -6.33 2.45
C CYS A 53 -5.35 -6.79 3.70
N GLY A 54 -4.74 -6.67 4.88
CA GLY A 54 -5.42 -6.97 6.15
C GLY A 54 -6.69 -6.12 6.38
N VAL A 55 -7.70 -6.68 7.06
CA VAL A 55 -9.05 -6.06 7.23
C VAL A 55 -9.03 -4.62 7.79
N GLY A 56 -8.04 -4.27 8.62
CA GLY A 56 -7.90 -2.89 9.16
C GLY A 56 -7.43 -1.84 8.15
N PHE A 57 -6.94 -2.28 7.00
CA PHE A 57 -6.41 -1.44 5.91
C PHE A 57 -7.28 -1.51 4.66
N GLN A 58 -8.40 -2.25 4.70
CA GLN A 58 -9.35 -2.35 3.60
C GLN A 58 -10.42 -1.24 3.68
N PRO A 59 -10.78 -0.59 2.56
CA PRO A 59 -11.94 0.30 2.54
C PRO A 59 -13.24 -0.48 2.81
N PRO A 60 -14.31 0.16 3.30
CA PRO A 60 -15.58 -0.51 3.61
C PRO A 60 -16.24 -1.22 2.43
N ILE A 61 -15.92 -0.79 1.20
CA ILE A 61 -16.32 -1.43 -0.05
C ILE A 61 -15.02 -1.73 -0.79
N HIS A 62 -14.65 -3.01 -0.85
CA HIS A 62 -13.43 -3.50 -1.48
C HIS A 62 -13.77 -4.66 -2.42
N ASP A 63 -13.18 -4.66 -3.62
CA ASP A 63 -13.23 -5.78 -4.56
C ASP A 63 -11.93 -6.58 -4.44
N THR A 64 -12.04 -7.83 -4.02
CA THR A 64 -10.88 -8.70 -3.83
C THR A 64 -10.20 -9.09 -5.15
N ASN A 65 -10.84 -8.88 -6.30
CA ASN A 65 -10.31 -9.26 -7.61
C ASN A 65 -9.59 -8.10 -8.32
N THR A 66 -9.76 -6.87 -7.84
CA THR A 66 -9.26 -5.67 -8.51
C THR A 66 -8.70 -4.69 -7.50
N LEU A 67 -7.41 -4.37 -7.59
CA LEU A 67 -6.84 -3.26 -6.85
C LEU A 67 -7.09 -1.93 -7.58
N THR A 68 -7.42 -0.90 -6.80
CA THR A 68 -7.58 0.46 -7.30
C THR A 68 -6.70 1.43 -6.51
N VAL A 69 -6.49 2.62 -7.08
CA VAL A 69 -5.85 3.75 -6.39
C VAL A 69 -6.49 4.03 -5.02
N LYS A 70 -7.80 3.82 -4.89
CA LYS A 70 -8.53 4.12 -3.64
C LYS A 70 -8.19 3.15 -2.52
N ASP A 71 -7.89 1.88 -2.86
CA ASP A 71 -7.51 0.86 -1.88
C ASP A 71 -6.18 1.24 -1.23
N ASP A 72 -5.15 1.52 -2.04
CA ASP A 72 -3.83 1.95 -1.55
C ASP A 72 -3.90 3.29 -0.80
N LEU A 73 -4.72 4.25 -1.25
CA LEU A 73 -4.89 5.52 -0.53
C LEU A 73 -5.57 5.34 0.83
N PHE A 74 -6.58 4.47 0.90
CA PHE A 74 -7.25 4.17 2.17
C PHE A 74 -6.27 3.49 3.14
N ALA A 75 -5.57 2.46 2.66
CA ALA A 75 -4.58 1.72 3.43
C ALA A 75 -3.42 2.62 3.91
N LEU A 76 -2.94 3.55 3.07
CA LEU A 76 -1.98 4.58 3.47
C LEU A 76 -2.55 5.50 4.56
N GLY A 77 -3.81 5.93 4.45
CA GLY A 77 -4.48 6.72 5.47
C GLY A 77 -4.55 6.00 6.82
N SER A 78 -4.93 4.72 6.82
CA SER A 78 -4.92 3.86 8.00
C SER A 78 -3.51 3.72 8.60
N THR A 79 -2.50 3.54 7.74
CA THR A 79 -1.09 3.46 8.16
C THR A 79 -0.61 4.75 8.81
N VAL A 80 -0.98 5.91 8.25
CA VAL A 80 -0.64 7.22 8.82
C VAL A 80 -1.34 7.43 10.16
N TYR A 81 -2.56 6.91 10.33
CA TYR A 81 -3.26 6.94 11.62
C TYR A 81 -2.61 6.04 12.68
N GLU A 82 -2.03 4.91 12.25
CA GLU A 82 -1.34 3.96 13.13
C GLU A 82 0.03 4.48 13.63
N ILE A 83 0.75 5.27 12.82
CA ILE A 83 2.06 5.88 13.15
C ILE A 83 1.90 7.06 14.12
#